data_AF-A0A5P2G5M0-F1
#
_entry.id   AF-A0A5P2G5M0-F1
#
_cell.length_a   1.000
_cell.length_b   1.000
_cell.length_c   1.000
_cell.angle_alpha   90.00
_cell.angle_beta   90.00
_cell.angle_gamma   90.00
#
_symmetry.space_group_name_H-M   'P 1'
#
loop_
_entity.id
_entity.type
_entity.pdbx_description
1 polymer ?
#
loop_
_entity_poly.entity_id
_entity_poly.type
_entity_poly.pdbx_seq_one_letter_code
_entity_poly.pdbx_strand_id
1 'polypeptide(L)'
;MKKIIFCLCLFFAFINSNEAQLQYSDTTWTLPPRQYEAVKTNDKIKIDGIDDEVAWQNVPKMYIDHTIVGSLGDNIHTAWCKMLWDDQNVYYFIHIDEPQLWATMTQNESKLFLENAFEIFLDPDGDGQQYIEYQTNALGTTWDLLMNKPYRNGGDFNSSYTIKNTKEAVKYYGTLNNDKDKDSCWTVELAFPIHSIIGLDKIKSLQDKIWRMNLSRVQWTLTTDADGNYHKKLDADGKQIPESYFTWSPQYAVNLHTPEKWGYVRFVDHLSKGNAPTFIHLDKEKRKDQLWEIYYAQKKYQQQNGQLAKKITMLNLPNNTRAEDFKLTINGKHFIIESSSKQFGVMRVNEDGLYQESNLQ
;
A
#
# COMPACT_ATOMS: atom_id res chain seq x y z
N MET A 1 -56.08 -3.49 -3.71
CA MET A 1 -54.83 -2.87 -4.19
C MET A 1 -53.67 -3.79 -3.81
N LYS A 2 -53.05 -4.45 -4.79
CA LYS A 2 -51.94 -5.38 -4.59
C LYS A 2 -50.66 -4.55 -4.37
N LYS A 3 -49.99 -4.72 -3.23
CA LYS A 3 -48.65 -4.18 -2.99
C LYS A 3 -47.66 -5.02 -3.79
N ILE A 4 -47.09 -4.44 -4.83
CA ILE A 4 -45.95 -5.01 -5.55
C ILE A 4 -44.71 -4.65 -4.73
N ILE A 5 -44.11 -5.65 -4.10
CA ILE A 5 -42.79 -5.55 -3.47
C ILE A 5 -41.78 -5.70 -4.60
N PHE A 6 -41.13 -4.59 -4.96
CA PHE A 6 -40.02 -4.60 -5.91
C PHE A 6 -38.76 -5.01 -5.12
N CYS A 7 -38.40 -6.29 -5.17
CA CYS A 7 -37.09 -6.73 -4.72
C CYS A 7 -36.04 -6.22 -5.72
N LEU A 8 -35.35 -5.13 -5.37
CA LEU A 8 -34.10 -4.75 -6.02
C LEU A 8 -33.03 -5.77 -5.62
N CYS A 9 -32.85 -6.80 -6.45
CA CYS A 9 -31.66 -7.64 -6.40
C CYS A 9 -30.49 -6.82 -6.95
N LEU A 10 -29.76 -6.13 -6.06
CA LEU A 10 -28.43 -5.60 -6.36
C LEU A 10 -27.49 -6.79 -6.59
N PHE A 11 -27.34 -7.18 -7.86
CA PHE A 11 -26.24 -8.03 -8.29
C PHE A 11 -24.95 -7.19 -8.23
N PHE A 12 -24.33 -7.15 -7.05
CA PHE A 12 -22.91 -6.86 -6.98
C PHE A 12 -22.21 -8.04 -7.65
N ALA A 13 -21.57 -7.77 -8.78
CA ALA A 13 -20.53 -8.65 -9.28
C ALA A 13 -19.40 -8.62 -8.23
N PHE A 14 -19.48 -9.52 -7.25
CA PHE A 14 -18.31 -10.03 -6.58
C PHE A 14 -17.48 -10.68 -7.69
N ILE A 15 -16.58 -9.92 -8.30
CA ILE A 15 -15.38 -10.53 -8.84
C ILE A 15 -14.80 -11.25 -7.62
N ASN A 16 -14.77 -12.58 -7.66
CA ASN A 16 -14.11 -13.36 -6.62
C ASN A 16 -12.75 -12.69 -6.41
N SER A 17 -12.49 -12.16 -5.21
CA SER A 17 -11.28 -11.39 -4.91
C SER A 17 -10.02 -12.15 -5.35
N ASN A 18 -10.07 -13.49 -5.35
CA ASN A 18 -9.04 -14.38 -5.89
C ASN A 18 -8.76 -14.21 -7.40
N GLU A 19 -9.75 -13.97 -8.26
CA GLU A 19 -9.56 -13.82 -9.71
C GLU A 19 -8.99 -12.45 -10.09
N ALA A 20 -9.44 -11.38 -9.44
CA ALA A 20 -8.88 -10.04 -9.63
C ALA A 20 -7.42 -9.94 -9.17
N GLN A 21 -7.03 -10.67 -8.12
CA GLN A 21 -5.70 -10.60 -7.53
C GLN A 21 -4.63 -11.45 -8.26
N LEU A 22 -5.05 -12.32 -9.18
CA LEU A 22 -4.15 -13.10 -10.05
C LEU A 22 -4.03 -12.49 -11.45
N GLN A 23 -4.80 -11.44 -11.77
CA GLN A 23 -4.64 -10.62 -12.98
C GLN A 23 -3.49 -9.62 -12.80
N TYR A 24 -2.27 -10.14 -12.69
CA TYR A 24 -1.11 -9.34 -13.06
C TYR A 24 -1.09 -9.24 -14.58
N SER A 25 -0.97 -8.02 -15.11
CA SER A 25 -0.70 -7.87 -16.53
C SER A 25 0.60 -8.63 -16.87
N ASP A 26 0.66 -9.29 -18.03
CA ASP A 26 1.84 -10.03 -18.50
C ASP A 26 3.06 -9.10 -18.77
N THR A 27 3.07 -7.89 -18.21
CA THR A 27 4.16 -6.93 -18.30
C THR A 27 5.21 -7.24 -17.25
N THR A 28 6.46 -7.32 -17.71
CA THR A 28 7.64 -7.20 -16.86
C THR A 28 7.51 -6.03 -15.89
N TRP A 29 7.90 -6.23 -14.64
CA TRP A 29 7.99 -5.20 -13.59
C TRP A 29 9.04 -4.16 -14.03
N THR A 30 8.61 -3.09 -14.71
CA THR A 30 9.52 -2.23 -15.47
C THR A 30 10.18 -1.12 -14.64
N LEU A 31 9.51 -0.65 -13.59
CA LEU A 31 10.02 0.33 -12.63
C LEU A 31 10.43 -0.38 -11.32
N PRO A 32 11.65 -0.12 -10.81
CA PRO A 32 12.03 -0.61 -9.49
C PRO A 32 11.18 0.06 -8.40
N PRO A 33 11.01 -0.59 -7.23
CA PRO A 33 10.35 0.04 -6.09
C PRO A 33 11.03 1.35 -5.72
N ARG A 34 10.23 2.33 -5.31
CA ARG A 34 10.77 3.62 -4.85
C ARG A 34 11.52 3.45 -3.53
N GLN A 35 12.46 4.36 -3.27
CA GLN A 35 13.29 4.37 -2.08
C GLN A 35 13.13 5.71 -1.35
N TYR A 36 13.10 5.67 -0.02
CA TYR A 36 13.04 6.85 0.83
C TYR A 36 13.94 6.66 2.06
N GLU A 37 14.52 7.76 2.55
CA GLU A 37 15.26 7.78 3.81
C GLU A 37 14.47 8.59 4.84
N ALA A 38 13.94 7.91 5.88
CA ALA A 38 13.34 8.57 7.02
C ALA A 38 14.45 9.02 7.98
N VAL A 39 14.55 10.32 8.18
CA VAL A 39 15.65 10.92 8.94
C VAL A 39 15.30 11.02 10.41
N LYS A 40 16.28 10.75 11.27
CA LYS A 40 16.14 10.91 12.70
C LYS A 40 16.05 12.39 13.06
N THR A 41 15.05 12.76 13.85
CA THR A 41 14.91 14.10 14.39
C THR A 41 15.15 14.13 15.89
N ASN A 42 15.74 15.22 16.38
CA ASN A 42 15.75 15.56 17.80
C ASN A 42 14.78 16.72 18.11
N ASP A 43 14.14 17.27 17.08
CA ASP A 43 13.13 18.31 17.25
C ASP A 43 11.85 17.68 17.81
N LYS A 44 11.21 18.40 18.73
CA LYS A 44 9.90 18.01 19.21
C LYS A 44 8.86 18.29 18.14
N ILE A 45 8.29 17.23 17.56
CA ILE A 45 7.19 17.32 16.61
C ILE A 45 5.87 17.51 17.37
N LYS A 46 5.12 18.56 17.06
CA LYS A 46 3.83 18.85 17.68
C LYS A 46 2.73 18.46 16.70
N ILE A 47 2.13 17.30 16.94
CA ILE A 47 1.02 16.76 16.13
C ILE A 47 -0.20 17.71 16.15
N ASP A 48 -0.27 18.61 15.17
CA ASP A 48 -1.33 19.61 15.00
C ASP A 48 -1.78 19.80 13.53
N GLY A 49 -1.21 19.02 12.60
CA GLY A 49 -1.63 18.99 11.20
C GLY A 49 -0.92 20.04 10.35
N ILE A 50 0.18 20.61 10.83
CA ILE A 50 0.97 21.65 10.16
C ILE A 50 2.43 21.18 10.09
N ASP A 51 3.14 21.43 8.99
CA ASP A 51 4.56 21.03 8.84
C ASP A 51 5.55 22.18 9.12
N ASP A 52 5.24 23.07 10.07
CA ASP A 52 6.02 24.30 10.28
C ASP A 52 7.31 24.09 11.11
N GLU A 53 7.52 22.91 11.69
CA GLU A 53 8.78 22.56 12.34
C GLU A 53 9.95 22.46 11.35
N VAL A 54 11.12 22.87 11.83
CA VAL A 54 12.37 22.86 11.06
C VAL A 54 12.69 21.46 10.51
N ALA A 55 12.44 20.41 11.28
CA ALA A 55 12.64 19.02 10.84
C ALA A 55 11.88 18.70 9.55
N TRP A 56 10.61 19.12 9.42
CA TRP A 56 9.80 18.86 8.23
C TRP A 56 10.30 19.59 6.99
N GLN A 57 10.96 20.73 7.14
CA GLN A 57 11.48 21.51 6.02
C GLN A 57 12.77 20.91 5.42
N ASN A 58 13.42 20.00 6.14
CA ASN A 58 14.70 19.41 5.76
C ASN A 58 14.60 18.01 5.15
N VAL A 59 13.38 17.49 4.95
CA VAL A 59 13.16 16.15 4.37
C VAL A 59 12.41 16.21 3.04
N PRO A 60 12.75 15.30 2.08
CA PRO A 60 12.10 15.29 0.79
C PRO A 60 10.67 14.78 0.87
N LYS A 61 9.86 15.15 -0.14
CA LYS A 61 8.49 14.68 -0.33
C LYS A 61 8.47 13.37 -1.11
N MET A 62 7.67 12.42 -0.65
CA MET A 62 7.19 11.26 -1.41
C MET A 62 5.93 11.68 -2.15
N TYR A 63 5.97 11.77 -3.48
CA TYR A 63 4.78 12.07 -4.28
C TYR A 63 3.97 10.79 -4.53
N ILE A 64 2.65 10.87 -4.36
CA ILE A 64 1.68 9.78 -4.61
C ILE A 64 1.10 10.02 -6.01
N ASP A 65 1.88 9.65 -7.03
CA ASP A 65 1.66 10.00 -8.44
C ASP A 65 1.67 8.78 -9.37
N HIS A 66 1.76 7.56 -8.84
CA HIS A 66 1.64 6.34 -9.64
C HIS A 66 0.18 5.86 -9.68
N THR A 67 -0.47 6.02 -10.82
CA THR A 67 -1.85 5.56 -11.03
C THR A 67 -1.90 4.05 -11.25
N ILE A 68 -2.76 3.39 -10.48
CA ILE A 68 -3.05 1.96 -10.64
C ILE A 68 -4.39 1.77 -11.36
N VAL A 69 -5.37 2.60 -11.01
CA VAL A 69 -6.70 2.68 -11.66
C VAL A 69 -7.12 4.12 -11.79
N GLY A 70 -7.79 4.42 -12.90
CA GLY A 70 -8.22 5.76 -13.26
C GLY A 70 -7.17 6.43 -14.15
N SER A 71 -7.20 7.75 -14.16
CA SER A 71 -6.23 8.59 -14.86
C SER A 71 -5.94 9.79 -13.99
N LEU A 72 -4.71 10.29 -14.02
CA LEU A 72 -4.36 11.56 -13.37
C LEU A 72 -5.14 12.75 -13.98
N GLY A 73 -5.60 12.63 -15.24
CA GLY A 73 -6.32 13.70 -15.94
C GLY A 73 -5.60 15.07 -15.90
N ASP A 74 -6.32 16.14 -16.24
CA ASP A 74 -5.82 17.53 -16.14
C ASP A 74 -5.96 18.14 -14.73
N ASN A 75 -6.51 17.38 -13.76
CA ASN A 75 -6.78 17.83 -12.39
C ASN A 75 -5.84 17.13 -11.41
N ILE A 76 -4.62 17.66 -11.34
CA ILE A 76 -3.57 17.25 -10.41
C ILE A 76 -4.04 17.57 -8.99
N HIS A 77 -4.72 16.61 -8.36
CA HIS A 77 -4.89 16.59 -6.92
C HIS A 77 -3.65 15.94 -6.31
N THR A 78 -2.57 16.72 -6.24
CA THR A 78 -1.28 16.26 -5.74
C THR A 78 -1.45 15.74 -4.32
N ALA A 79 -1.03 14.51 -4.07
CA ALA A 79 -0.80 14.02 -2.73
C ALA A 79 0.70 13.80 -2.52
N TRP A 80 1.22 14.22 -1.38
CA TRP A 80 2.59 13.94 -0.99
C TRP A 80 2.71 13.70 0.51
N CYS A 81 3.75 12.96 0.89
CA CYS A 81 4.04 12.63 2.28
C CYS A 81 5.52 12.90 2.61
N LYS A 82 5.82 13.33 3.83
CA LYS A 82 7.17 13.38 4.41
C LYS A 82 7.23 12.43 5.59
N MET A 83 8.41 11.89 5.87
CA MET A 83 8.64 11.06 7.05
C MET A 83 9.85 11.49 7.87
N LEU A 84 9.72 11.35 9.18
CA LEU A 84 10.76 11.48 10.18
C LEU A 84 10.65 10.32 11.17
N TRP A 85 11.66 10.14 12.01
CA TRP A 85 11.55 9.26 13.18
C TRP A 85 12.35 9.80 14.36
N ASP A 86 12.00 9.38 15.57
CA ASP A 86 12.83 9.57 16.76
C ASP A 86 12.92 8.24 17.54
N ASP A 87 13.45 8.29 18.76
CA ASP A 87 13.59 7.07 19.58
C ASP A 87 12.24 6.49 20.08
N GLN A 88 11.11 7.16 19.82
CA GLN A 88 9.78 6.76 20.29
C GLN A 88 8.77 6.54 19.15
N ASN A 89 8.83 7.33 18.08
CA ASN A 89 7.80 7.40 17.06
C ASN A 89 8.37 7.42 15.64
N VAL A 90 7.57 6.93 14.70
CA VAL A 90 7.68 7.28 13.28
C VAL A 90 6.63 8.35 12.99
N TYR A 91 7.04 9.42 12.34
CA TYR A 91 6.18 10.56 12.00
C TYR A 91 5.87 10.60 10.52
N TYR A 92 4.65 11.01 10.20
CA TYR A 92 4.20 11.25 8.83
C TYR A 92 3.56 12.63 8.76
N PHE A 93 3.92 13.41 7.74
CA PHE A 93 3.16 14.58 7.35
C PHE A 93 2.64 14.40 5.93
N ILE A 94 1.33 14.43 5.77
CA ILE A 94 0.63 14.14 4.53
C ILE A 94 -0.10 15.41 4.10
N HIS A 95 -0.01 15.74 2.82
CA HIS A 95 -0.73 16.83 2.19
C HIS A 95 -1.46 16.32 0.96
N ILE A 96 -2.73 16.68 0.84
CA ILE A 96 -3.61 16.20 -0.22
C ILE A 96 -4.36 17.41 -0.76
N ASP A 97 -4.03 17.84 -1.98
CA ASP A 97 -4.84 18.81 -2.72
C ASP A 97 -6.22 18.19 -2.95
N GLU A 98 -7.29 18.88 -2.58
CA GLU A 98 -8.66 18.39 -2.69
C GLU A 98 -9.60 19.59 -2.80
N PRO A 99 -10.15 19.88 -4.00
CA PRO A 99 -11.08 20.99 -4.19
C PRO A 99 -12.52 20.66 -3.77
N GLN A 100 -12.82 19.39 -3.48
CA GLN A 100 -14.12 18.92 -3.01
C GLN A 100 -13.91 18.09 -1.74
N LEU A 101 -13.71 18.77 -0.61
CA LEU A 101 -13.50 18.10 0.67
C LEU A 101 -14.77 17.35 1.06
N TRP A 102 -14.68 16.03 1.00
CA TRP A 102 -15.78 15.13 1.33
C TRP A 102 -15.31 14.05 2.30
N ALA A 103 -15.95 14.00 3.46
CA ALA A 103 -15.81 12.93 4.45
C ALA A 103 -17.04 12.95 5.36
N THR A 104 -17.67 11.80 5.55
CA THR A 104 -18.90 11.70 6.37
C THR A 104 -18.80 10.62 7.45
N MET A 105 -17.89 9.65 7.29
CA MET A 105 -17.59 8.66 8.30
C MET A 105 -16.87 9.30 9.49
N THR A 106 -17.46 9.18 10.69
CA THR A 106 -16.95 9.74 11.95
C THR A 106 -16.57 8.69 12.98
N GLN A 107 -16.92 7.43 12.73
CA GLN A 107 -16.67 6.31 13.63
C GLN A 107 -15.38 5.60 13.22
N ASN A 108 -14.41 5.52 14.12
CA ASN A 108 -13.19 4.74 13.88
C ASN A 108 -13.52 3.27 13.58
N GLU A 109 -12.65 2.63 12.82
CA GLU A 109 -12.82 1.30 12.25
C GLU A 109 -13.95 1.20 11.22
N SER A 110 -14.29 2.33 10.58
CA SER A 110 -15.16 2.36 9.40
C SER A 110 -14.39 1.96 8.14
N LYS A 111 -15.09 1.45 7.13
CA LYS A 111 -14.50 1.09 5.82
C LYS A 111 -14.18 2.35 5.00
N LEU A 112 -13.10 3.04 5.36
CA LEU A 112 -12.79 4.38 4.84
C LEU A 112 -12.47 4.43 3.34
N PHE A 113 -12.07 3.32 2.71
CA PHE A 113 -11.96 3.21 1.24
C PHE A 113 -13.29 3.48 0.50
N LEU A 114 -14.43 3.49 1.21
CA LEU A 114 -15.71 3.93 0.66
C LEU A 114 -15.85 5.46 0.61
N GLU A 115 -14.88 6.23 1.09
CA GLU A 115 -14.78 7.69 0.98
C GLU A 115 -13.42 8.10 0.37
N ASN A 116 -13.20 9.41 0.24
CA ASN A 116 -11.85 9.91 -0.02
C ASN A 116 -11.01 9.67 1.23
N ALA A 117 -9.89 8.96 1.08
CA ALA A 117 -9.04 8.54 2.18
C ALA A 117 -7.57 8.52 1.77
N PHE A 118 -6.70 8.57 2.77
CA PHE A 118 -5.28 8.32 2.63
C PHE A 118 -4.91 7.05 3.38
N GLU A 119 -4.05 6.23 2.79
CA GLU A 119 -3.72 4.91 3.30
C GLU A 119 -2.19 4.77 3.41
N ILE A 120 -1.73 4.19 4.53
CA ILE A 120 -0.34 3.85 4.80
C ILE A 120 -0.24 2.34 4.98
N PHE A 121 0.62 1.72 4.19
CA PHE A 121 0.86 0.28 4.22
C PHE A 121 2.26 -0.02 4.74
N LEU A 122 2.39 -0.88 5.76
CA LEU A 122 3.67 -1.16 6.43
C LEU A 122 3.93 -2.67 6.54
N ASP A 123 5.07 -3.10 6.03
CA ASP A 123 5.64 -4.43 6.23
C ASP A 123 7.08 -4.25 6.77
N PRO A 124 7.25 -4.18 8.11
CA PRO A 124 8.53 -3.80 8.72
C PRO A 124 9.68 -4.79 8.53
N ASP A 125 9.40 -6.08 8.33
CA ASP A 125 10.43 -7.10 8.09
C ASP A 125 10.54 -7.51 6.61
N GLY A 126 9.58 -7.12 5.79
CA GLY A 126 9.61 -7.28 4.34
C GLY A 126 9.36 -8.71 3.88
N ASP A 127 8.76 -9.55 4.73
CA ASP A 127 8.51 -10.96 4.44
C ASP A 127 7.20 -11.18 3.64
N GLY A 128 6.40 -10.13 3.45
CA GLY A 128 5.14 -10.17 2.73
C GLY A 128 3.95 -10.69 3.55
N GLN A 129 4.09 -10.87 4.86
CA GLN A 129 3.08 -11.32 5.80
C GLN A 129 2.97 -10.36 7.01
N GLN A 130 1.95 -10.56 7.85
CA GLN A 130 1.73 -9.76 9.09
C GLN A 130 1.88 -8.24 8.92
N TYR A 131 1.46 -7.72 7.77
CA TYR A 131 1.62 -6.31 7.42
C TYR A 131 0.39 -5.49 7.82
N ILE A 132 0.59 -4.19 7.96
CA ILE A 132 -0.41 -3.25 8.46
C ILE A 132 -0.93 -2.39 7.33
N GLU A 133 -2.19 -2.02 7.42
CA GLU A 133 -2.80 -0.92 6.71
C GLU A 133 -3.41 0.06 7.74
N TYR A 134 -3.15 1.35 7.54
CA TYR A 134 -3.74 2.45 8.30
C TYR A 134 -4.44 3.37 7.32
N GLN A 135 -5.71 3.69 7.56
CA GLN A 135 -6.46 4.64 6.75
C GLN A 135 -6.87 5.85 7.59
N THR A 136 -6.94 7.02 6.96
CA THR A 136 -7.55 8.23 7.54
C THR A 136 -8.32 9.03 6.49
N ASN A 137 -9.38 9.72 6.92
CA ASN A 137 -10.15 10.66 6.09
C ASN A 137 -9.99 12.11 6.57
N ALA A 138 -10.61 13.07 5.87
CA ALA A 138 -10.52 14.50 6.21
C ALA A 138 -11.16 14.88 7.57
N LEU A 139 -11.85 13.96 8.24
CA LEU A 139 -12.36 14.12 9.60
C LEU A 139 -11.40 13.58 10.68
N GLY A 140 -10.29 12.94 10.31
CA GLY A 140 -9.40 12.23 11.23
C GLY A 140 -10.03 10.96 11.79
N THR A 141 -10.99 10.37 11.06
CA THR A 141 -11.50 9.04 11.38
C THR A 141 -10.50 8.02 10.86
N THR A 142 -10.22 6.99 11.64
CA THR A 142 -9.18 6.00 11.33
C THR A 142 -9.73 4.61 11.04
N TRP A 143 -8.97 3.80 10.30
CA TRP A 143 -9.19 2.36 10.21
C TRP A 143 -7.84 1.64 10.16
N ASP A 144 -7.60 0.77 11.15
CA ASP A 144 -6.34 0.02 11.28
C ASP A 144 -6.61 -1.45 10.99
N LEU A 145 -5.79 -2.04 10.12
CA LEU A 145 -5.89 -3.45 9.75
C LEU A 145 -4.54 -4.13 9.92
N LEU A 146 -4.56 -5.28 10.59
CA LEU A 146 -3.46 -6.24 10.52
C LEU A 146 -3.81 -7.37 9.57
N MET A 147 -3.06 -7.49 8.48
CA MET A 147 -3.20 -8.55 7.49
C MET A 147 -2.29 -9.72 7.86
N ASN A 148 -2.84 -10.92 8.09
CA ASN A 148 -1.98 -12.06 8.39
C ASN A 148 -1.11 -12.48 7.19
N LYS A 149 -1.65 -12.39 5.97
CA LYS A 149 -0.99 -12.57 4.67
C LYS A 149 -1.88 -11.97 3.57
N PRO A 150 -1.42 -11.86 2.32
CA PRO A 150 -2.23 -11.33 1.23
C PRO A 150 -3.49 -12.16 0.94
N TYR A 151 -4.59 -11.49 0.58
CA TYR A 151 -5.86 -12.13 0.22
C TYR A 151 -5.70 -13.22 -0.85
N ARG A 152 -4.79 -13.03 -1.82
CA ARG A 152 -4.48 -14.00 -2.89
C ARG A 152 -3.99 -15.35 -2.38
N ASN A 153 -3.59 -15.39 -1.11
CA ASN A 153 -3.09 -16.55 -0.39
C ASN A 153 -4.09 -17.03 0.66
N GLY A 154 -5.35 -16.60 0.58
CA GLY A 154 -6.39 -16.88 1.57
C GLY A 154 -6.17 -16.14 2.88
N GLY A 155 -5.51 -14.99 2.84
CA GLY A 155 -5.35 -14.12 4.00
C GLY A 155 -6.66 -13.45 4.44
N ASP A 156 -6.65 -12.98 5.67
CA ASP A 156 -7.75 -12.23 6.30
C ASP A 156 -7.16 -11.09 7.14
N PHE A 157 -8.00 -10.10 7.45
CA PHE A 157 -7.62 -8.94 8.23
C PHE A 157 -8.15 -9.03 9.66
N ASN A 158 -7.40 -8.46 10.60
CA ASN A 158 -7.84 -8.23 11.96
C ASN A 158 -8.06 -6.71 12.17
N SER A 159 -9.31 -6.30 12.14
CA SER A 159 -9.74 -4.90 12.41
C SER A 159 -9.82 -4.57 13.90
N SER A 160 -9.50 -5.50 14.81
CA SER A 160 -9.33 -5.21 16.24
C SER A 160 -7.89 -4.84 16.60
N TYR A 161 -6.95 -4.98 15.65
CA TYR A 161 -5.61 -4.46 15.81
C TYR A 161 -5.64 -2.94 15.60
N THR A 162 -5.00 -2.20 16.50
CA THR A 162 -4.75 -0.76 16.33
C THR A 162 -3.31 -0.45 16.70
N ILE A 163 -2.71 0.55 16.05
CA ILE A 163 -1.42 1.09 16.47
C ILE A 163 -1.67 1.91 17.74
N LYS A 164 -1.45 1.30 18.90
CA LYS A 164 -1.82 1.92 20.19
C LYS A 164 -1.09 3.23 20.42
N ASN A 165 -1.83 4.19 20.97
CA ASN A 165 -1.35 5.54 21.30
C ASN A 165 -0.86 6.35 20.08
N THR A 166 -1.30 5.99 18.87
CA THR A 166 -1.19 6.87 17.70
C THR A 166 -1.73 8.26 18.03
N LYS A 167 -0.97 9.27 17.65
CA LYS A 167 -1.43 10.67 17.67
C LYS A 167 -1.68 11.09 16.24
N GLU A 168 -2.80 11.78 16.04
CA GLU A 168 -3.20 12.30 14.75
C GLU A 168 -3.78 13.70 14.92
N ALA A 169 -3.48 14.56 13.95
CA ALA A 169 -4.17 15.81 13.75
C ALA A 169 -4.44 16.01 12.26
N VAL A 170 -5.68 16.36 11.94
CA VAL A 170 -6.12 16.71 10.60
C VAL A 170 -6.43 18.19 10.53
N LYS A 171 -6.00 18.84 9.46
CA LYS A 171 -6.33 20.23 9.17
C LYS A 171 -6.76 20.36 7.71
N TYR A 172 -7.89 21.01 7.47
CA TYR A 172 -8.38 21.27 6.13
C TYR A 172 -8.46 22.77 5.86
N TYR A 173 -8.24 23.13 4.59
CA TYR A 173 -8.22 24.50 4.09
C TYR A 173 -9.36 24.64 3.09
N GLY A 174 -10.56 24.86 3.63
CA GLY A 174 -11.82 24.80 2.91
C GLY A 174 -13.01 24.58 3.86
N THR A 175 -14.15 24.18 3.31
CA THR A 175 -15.38 23.88 4.04
C THR A 175 -15.79 22.43 3.77
N LEU A 176 -15.59 21.55 4.75
CA LEU A 176 -15.91 20.13 4.62
C LEU A 176 -17.39 19.90 4.26
N ASN A 177 -17.64 19.04 3.28
CA ASN A 177 -18.97 18.64 2.79
C ASN A 177 -19.82 19.82 2.26
N ASN A 178 -19.20 20.80 1.61
CA ASN A 178 -19.89 21.96 1.05
C ASN A 178 -19.59 22.10 -0.44
N ASP A 179 -20.61 21.97 -1.28
CA ASP A 179 -20.45 22.07 -2.74
C ASP A 179 -20.46 23.51 -3.27
N LYS A 180 -20.69 24.49 -2.38
CA LYS A 180 -20.85 25.91 -2.75
C LYS A 180 -19.54 26.66 -2.84
N ASP A 181 -18.46 26.09 -2.32
CA ASP A 181 -17.12 26.63 -2.42
C ASP A 181 -16.17 25.66 -3.12
N LYS A 182 -14.93 26.11 -3.27
CA LYS A 182 -13.83 25.31 -3.79
C LYS A 182 -12.75 25.28 -2.73
N ASP A 183 -12.45 24.08 -2.28
CA ASP A 183 -11.44 23.87 -1.25
C ASP A 183 -10.02 23.89 -1.85
N SER A 184 -9.02 23.90 -0.98
CA SER A 184 -7.61 23.86 -1.38
C SER A 184 -7.00 22.49 -1.13
N CYS A 185 -6.95 22.08 0.14
CA CYS A 185 -6.31 20.84 0.55
C CYS A 185 -6.76 20.43 1.96
N TRP A 186 -6.34 19.24 2.34
CA TRP A 186 -6.26 18.84 3.75
C TRP A 186 -4.91 18.19 4.02
N THR A 187 -4.49 18.26 5.28
CA THR A 187 -3.23 17.76 5.79
C THR A 187 -3.47 16.86 6.99
N VAL A 188 -2.61 15.86 7.13
CA VAL A 188 -2.59 14.93 8.26
C VAL A 188 -1.18 14.92 8.83
N GLU A 189 -1.07 15.08 10.13
CA GLU A 189 0.17 14.83 10.86
C GLU A 189 -0.03 13.67 11.83
N LEU A 190 0.87 12.69 11.77
CA LEU A 190 0.78 11.42 12.50
C LEU A 190 2.05 11.15 13.29
N ALA A 191 1.89 10.56 14.47
CA ALA A 191 2.97 9.89 15.20
C ALA A 191 2.55 8.46 15.54
N PHE A 192 3.24 7.48 14.97
CA PHE A 192 3.10 6.06 15.30
C PHE A 192 4.15 5.65 16.34
N PRO A 193 3.75 5.27 17.56
CA PRO A 193 4.70 4.78 18.55
C PRO A 193 5.34 3.46 18.08
N ILE A 194 6.67 3.44 17.98
CA ILE A 194 7.44 2.35 17.37
C ILE A 194 7.11 1.00 18.02
N HIS A 195 7.06 0.96 19.36
CA HIS A 195 6.78 -0.26 20.11
C HIS A 195 5.34 -0.77 20.01
N SER A 196 4.44 0.02 19.42
CA SER A 196 3.04 -0.38 19.18
C SER A 196 2.83 -0.97 17.79
N ILE A 197 3.83 -0.90 16.92
CA ILE A 197 3.82 -1.55 15.61
C ILE A 197 4.18 -3.03 15.80
N ILE A 198 3.40 -3.93 15.21
CA ILE A 198 3.62 -5.36 15.31
C ILE A 198 5.05 -5.75 14.91
N GLY A 199 5.65 -6.68 15.66
CA GLY A 199 7.04 -7.12 15.43
C GLY A 199 8.12 -6.17 15.95
N LEU A 200 7.75 -4.97 16.42
CA LEU A 200 8.70 -3.94 16.87
C LEU A 200 8.66 -3.67 18.39
N ASP A 201 7.94 -4.48 19.17
CA ASP A 201 7.80 -4.33 20.63
C ASP A 201 9.14 -4.31 21.37
N LYS A 202 10.13 -5.05 20.86
CA LYS A 202 11.48 -5.17 21.46
C LYS A 202 12.57 -4.45 20.68
N ILE A 203 12.23 -3.69 19.65
CA ILE A 203 13.26 -3.02 18.84
C ILE A 203 13.97 -1.97 19.66
N LYS A 204 15.31 -1.91 19.58
CA LYS A 204 16.09 -0.91 20.32
C LYS A 204 16.19 0.42 19.57
N SER A 205 16.21 0.36 18.24
CA SER A 205 16.34 1.51 17.36
C SER A 205 15.94 1.10 15.95
N LEU A 206 15.37 2.05 15.20
CA LEU A 206 15.12 1.87 13.77
C LEU A 206 16.36 2.15 12.91
N GLN A 207 17.45 2.67 13.47
CA GLN A 207 18.66 2.98 12.70
C GLN A 207 19.08 1.79 11.81
N ASP A 208 19.24 2.07 10.51
CA ASP A 208 19.57 1.14 9.44
C ASP A 208 18.54 0.02 9.15
N LYS A 209 17.37 0.07 9.79
CA LYS A 209 16.25 -0.79 9.40
C LYS A 209 15.66 -0.32 8.08
N ILE A 210 15.18 -1.30 7.32
CA ILE A 210 14.53 -1.08 6.04
C ILE A 210 13.15 -1.71 6.13
N TRP A 211 12.12 -0.91 5.92
CA TRP A 211 10.74 -1.37 5.83
C TRP A 211 10.30 -1.43 4.37
N ARG A 212 9.37 -2.33 4.10
CA ARG A 212 8.53 -2.28 2.91
C ARG A 212 7.33 -1.39 3.23
N MET A 213 7.07 -0.40 2.38
CA MET A 213 5.99 0.57 2.62
C MET A 213 5.38 1.06 1.32
N ASN A 214 4.06 1.25 1.30
CA ASN A 214 3.42 2.06 0.26
C ASN A 214 2.46 3.07 0.87
N LEU A 215 2.14 4.08 0.08
CA LEU A 215 1.18 5.12 0.41
C LEU A 215 0.15 5.15 -0.70
N SER A 216 -1.12 5.32 -0.36
CA SER A 216 -2.20 5.38 -1.34
C SER A 216 -3.17 6.53 -1.06
N ARG A 217 -3.69 7.11 -2.14
CA ARG A 217 -4.83 8.01 -2.11
C ARG A 217 -6.00 7.30 -2.78
N VAL A 218 -7.11 7.19 -2.05
CA VAL A 218 -8.40 6.77 -2.58
C VAL A 218 -9.16 8.03 -3.01
N GLN A 219 -9.55 8.09 -4.29
CA GLN A 219 -10.31 9.22 -4.82
C GLN A 219 -11.61 8.75 -5.47
N TRP A 220 -12.73 9.22 -4.95
CA TRP A 220 -14.02 9.11 -5.61
C TRP A 220 -14.29 10.31 -6.50
N THR A 221 -14.87 10.06 -7.67
CA THR A 221 -15.45 11.13 -8.47
C THR A 221 -16.80 11.48 -7.88
N LEU A 222 -16.98 12.75 -7.50
CA LEU A 222 -18.19 13.22 -6.85
C LEU A 222 -19.11 13.98 -7.81
N THR A 223 -20.38 13.99 -7.45
CA THR A 223 -21.47 14.81 -8.00
C THR A 223 -22.28 15.35 -6.85
N THR A 224 -23.04 16.41 -7.07
CA THR A 224 -23.88 17.01 -6.03
C THR A 224 -25.36 16.88 -6.36
N ASP A 225 -26.20 16.64 -5.36
CA ASP A 225 -27.66 16.74 -5.47
C ASP A 225 -28.16 18.20 -5.40
N ALA A 226 -29.49 18.38 -5.46
CA ALA A 226 -30.11 19.70 -5.41
C ALA A 226 -29.97 20.42 -4.05
N ASP A 227 -29.66 19.67 -2.98
CA ASP A 227 -29.52 20.18 -1.61
C ASP A 227 -28.06 20.53 -1.27
N GLY A 228 -27.11 20.21 -2.16
CA GLY A 228 -25.69 20.48 -1.96
C GLY A 228 -24.89 19.30 -1.40
N ASN A 229 -25.48 18.12 -1.27
CA ASN A 229 -24.78 16.96 -0.72
C ASN A 229 -23.96 16.23 -1.79
N TYR A 230 -22.74 15.85 -1.45
CA TYR A 230 -21.90 15.03 -2.32
C TYR A 230 -22.40 13.58 -2.38
N HIS A 231 -22.37 13.05 -3.61
CA HIS A 231 -22.67 11.67 -3.97
C HIS A 231 -21.61 11.15 -4.93
N LYS A 232 -21.30 9.86 -4.84
CA LYS A 232 -20.44 9.20 -5.83
C LYS A 232 -21.10 9.26 -7.20
N LYS A 233 -20.32 9.68 -8.20
CA LYS A 233 -20.80 9.83 -9.56
C LYS A 233 -21.18 8.48 -10.17
N LEU A 234 -22.29 8.47 -10.89
CA LEU A 234 -22.73 7.34 -11.72
C LEU A 234 -22.32 7.56 -13.18
N ASP A 235 -22.06 6.47 -13.90
CA ASP A 235 -21.86 6.47 -15.35
C ASP A 235 -23.20 6.57 -16.11
N ALA A 236 -23.14 6.54 -17.44
CA ALA A 236 -24.32 6.67 -18.31
C ALA A 236 -25.34 5.54 -18.14
N ASP A 237 -24.90 4.37 -17.65
CA ASP A 237 -25.76 3.21 -17.38
C ASP A 237 -26.30 3.21 -15.94
N GLY A 238 -26.00 4.25 -15.17
CA GLY A 238 -26.41 4.39 -13.77
C GLY A 238 -25.58 3.57 -12.79
N LYS A 239 -24.42 3.05 -13.21
CA LYS A 239 -23.50 2.31 -12.34
C LYS A 239 -22.49 3.27 -11.70
N GLN A 240 -22.15 3.03 -10.44
CA GLN A 240 -21.14 3.84 -9.74
C GLN A 240 -19.79 3.76 -10.46
N ILE A 241 -19.22 4.93 -10.76
CA ILE A 241 -17.85 5.03 -11.28
C ILE A 241 -16.90 4.53 -10.17
N PRO A 242 -15.98 3.60 -10.48
CA PRO A 242 -15.04 3.10 -9.49
C PRO A 242 -14.12 4.23 -9.00
N GLU A 243 -13.62 4.06 -7.78
CA GLU A 243 -12.58 4.89 -7.21
C GLU A 243 -11.29 4.84 -8.05
N SER A 244 -10.53 5.93 -7.99
CA SER A 244 -9.16 5.98 -8.50
C SER A 244 -8.19 5.75 -7.35
N TYR A 245 -7.13 4.98 -7.63
CA TYR A 245 -6.04 4.73 -6.70
C TYR A 245 -4.73 5.28 -7.26
N PHE A 246 -4.07 6.08 -6.43
CA PHE A 246 -2.74 6.60 -6.68
C PHE A 246 -1.81 6.10 -5.59
N THR A 247 -0.59 5.71 -5.95
CA THR A 247 0.40 5.19 -4.99
C THR A 247 1.72 5.92 -5.05
N TRP A 248 2.48 5.85 -3.95
CA TRP A 248 3.87 6.30 -3.94
C TRP A 248 4.74 5.36 -4.78
N SER A 249 4.88 4.10 -4.41
CA SER A 249 5.68 3.12 -5.16
C SER A 249 4.83 2.38 -6.19
N PRO A 250 5.34 2.13 -7.41
CA PRO A 250 4.61 1.37 -8.42
C PRO A 250 4.16 0.00 -7.96
N GLN A 251 2.89 -0.31 -8.21
CA GLN A 251 2.32 -1.64 -8.02
C GLN A 251 1.37 -1.92 -9.20
N TYR A 252 1.72 -2.93 -9.99
CA TYR A 252 1.19 -3.15 -11.35
C TYR A 252 -0.16 -3.87 -11.38
N ALA A 253 -0.93 -3.74 -10.31
CA ALA A 253 -2.22 -4.39 -10.12
C ALA A 253 -3.11 -3.53 -9.24
N VAL A 254 -4.42 -3.57 -9.51
CA VAL A 254 -5.51 -2.98 -8.69
C VAL A 254 -5.64 -3.77 -7.38
N ASN A 255 -4.57 -3.78 -6.61
CA ASN A 255 -4.40 -4.59 -5.42
C ASN A 255 -3.32 -3.96 -4.54
N LEU A 256 -3.75 -3.22 -3.53
CA LEU A 256 -2.87 -2.60 -2.53
C LEU A 256 -2.20 -3.61 -1.60
N HIS A 257 -2.76 -4.80 -1.47
CA HIS A 257 -2.25 -5.90 -0.65
C HIS A 257 -1.16 -6.72 -1.38
N THR A 258 -0.14 -6.02 -1.87
CA THR A 258 1.02 -6.56 -2.60
C THR A 258 2.34 -6.11 -1.97
N PRO A 259 2.63 -6.48 -0.70
CA PRO A 259 3.82 -6.03 0.05
C PRO A 259 5.15 -6.25 -0.68
N GLU A 260 5.21 -7.30 -1.49
CA GLU A 260 6.32 -7.61 -2.38
C GLU A 260 6.59 -6.57 -3.48
N LYS A 261 5.75 -5.54 -3.64
CA LYS A 261 5.89 -4.44 -4.63
C LYS A 261 5.96 -3.04 -4.06
N TRP A 262 5.70 -2.91 -2.77
CA TRP A 262 5.84 -1.67 -2.04
C TRP A 262 7.26 -1.08 -2.12
N GLY A 263 7.39 0.21 -1.85
CA GLY A 263 8.69 0.87 -1.80
C GLY A 263 9.51 0.45 -0.59
N TYR A 264 10.70 0.99 -0.50
CA TYR A 264 11.61 0.79 0.63
C TYR A 264 11.82 2.08 1.41
N VAL A 265 11.65 2.04 2.73
CA VAL A 265 12.03 3.14 3.62
C VAL A 265 13.18 2.69 4.49
N ARG A 266 14.31 3.39 4.43
CA ARG A 266 15.44 3.19 5.34
C ARG A 266 15.45 4.27 6.41
N PHE A 267 15.62 3.88 7.66
CA PHE A 267 15.75 4.81 8.78
C PHE A 267 17.22 5.16 9.00
N VAL A 268 17.53 6.46 8.99
CA VAL A 268 18.89 6.98 9.04
C VAL A 268 19.01 8.16 10.01
N ASP A 269 20.17 8.35 10.61
CA ASP A 269 20.45 9.56 11.41
C ASP A 269 20.52 10.82 10.55
N HIS A 270 21.02 10.70 9.32
CA HIS A 270 21.19 11.80 8.37
C HIS A 270 20.91 11.34 6.95
N LEU A 271 20.37 12.23 6.11
CA LEU A 271 20.21 11.96 4.68
C LEU A 271 21.55 11.66 4.01
N SER A 272 21.54 10.70 3.10
CA SER A 272 22.64 10.44 2.19
C SER A 272 22.93 11.69 1.34
N LYS A 273 24.22 12.00 1.13
CA LYS A 273 24.65 13.11 0.28
C LYS A 273 24.42 12.74 -1.20
N GLY A 274 23.71 13.58 -1.95
CA GLY A 274 23.50 13.40 -3.40
C GLY A 274 22.04 13.52 -3.81
N ASN A 275 21.72 12.96 -5.00
CA ASN A 275 20.34 12.80 -5.47
C ASN A 275 19.61 11.69 -4.69
N ALA A 276 18.40 11.32 -5.12
CA ALA A 276 17.53 10.29 -4.52
C ALA A 276 18.27 9.06 -3.95
N PRO A 277 17.81 8.50 -2.82
CA PRO A 277 18.54 7.44 -2.11
C PRO A 277 18.66 6.16 -2.94
N THR A 278 19.83 5.53 -2.88
CA THR A 278 20.15 4.28 -3.58
C THR A 278 20.79 3.28 -2.63
N PHE A 279 19.96 2.66 -1.77
CA PHE A 279 20.40 1.66 -0.80
C PHE A 279 19.91 0.23 -1.13
N ILE A 280 19.10 0.04 -2.17
CA ILE A 280 18.75 -1.29 -2.69
C ILE A 280 19.65 -1.68 -3.86
N HIS A 281 19.99 -2.97 -3.93
CA HIS A 281 20.76 -3.52 -5.05
C HIS A 281 19.82 -3.94 -6.19
N LEU A 282 19.85 -3.24 -7.32
CA LEU A 282 18.93 -3.49 -8.43
C LEU A 282 18.96 -4.93 -8.96
N ASP A 283 20.12 -5.57 -9.05
CA ASP A 283 20.18 -6.99 -9.46
C ASP A 283 19.58 -7.95 -8.43
N LYS A 284 19.65 -7.61 -7.13
CA LYS A 284 18.98 -8.38 -6.07
C LYS A 284 17.47 -8.22 -6.22
N GLU A 285 16.99 -6.99 -6.45
CA GLU A 285 15.58 -6.70 -6.66
C GLU A 285 15.03 -7.42 -7.89
N LYS A 286 15.73 -7.37 -9.02
CA LYS A 286 15.35 -8.10 -10.23
C LYS A 286 15.24 -9.61 -9.99
N ARG A 287 16.12 -10.16 -9.16
CA ARG A 287 16.06 -11.58 -8.76
C ARG A 287 14.88 -11.87 -7.85
N LYS A 288 14.50 -10.95 -6.95
CA LYS A 288 13.27 -11.02 -6.15
C LYS A 288 12.04 -10.97 -7.05
N ASP A 289 12.00 -10.09 -8.04
CA ASP A 289 10.90 -10.02 -9.01
C ASP A 289 10.71 -11.33 -9.75
N GLN A 290 11.79 -11.95 -10.21
CA GLN A 290 11.73 -13.26 -10.87
C GLN A 290 11.27 -14.40 -9.94
N LEU A 291 11.62 -14.37 -8.64
CA LEU A 291 11.04 -15.31 -7.66
C LEU A 291 9.52 -15.17 -7.61
N TRP A 292 9.03 -13.93 -7.58
CA TRP A 292 7.60 -13.63 -7.56
C TRP A 292 6.90 -13.94 -8.89
N GLU A 293 7.53 -13.72 -10.03
CA GLU A 293 7.01 -14.14 -11.35
C GLU A 293 6.75 -15.65 -11.38
N ILE A 294 7.71 -16.46 -10.90
CA ILE A 294 7.54 -17.92 -10.80
C ILE A 294 6.42 -18.28 -9.82
N TYR A 295 6.31 -17.55 -8.70
CA TYR A 295 5.24 -17.74 -7.72
C TYR A 295 3.86 -17.53 -8.33
N TYR A 296 3.62 -16.41 -9.02
CA TYR A 296 2.33 -16.16 -9.65
C TYR A 296 2.04 -17.16 -10.78
N ALA A 297 3.05 -17.52 -11.57
CA ALA A 297 2.89 -18.54 -12.61
C ALA A 297 2.50 -19.90 -12.01
N GLN A 298 3.08 -20.28 -10.86
CA GLN A 298 2.70 -21.49 -10.13
C GLN A 298 1.26 -21.44 -9.63
N LYS A 299 0.83 -20.31 -9.05
CA LYS A 299 -0.56 -20.11 -8.59
C LYS A 299 -1.56 -20.16 -9.74
N LYS A 300 -1.26 -19.49 -10.85
CA LYS A 300 -2.06 -19.51 -12.08
C LYS A 300 -2.16 -20.92 -12.66
N TYR A 301 -1.03 -21.65 -12.72
CA TYR A 301 -1.02 -23.04 -13.16
C TYR A 301 -1.91 -23.93 -12.28
N GLN A 302 -1.83 -23.77 -10.95
CA GLN A 302 -2.66 -24.52 -10.01
C GLN A 302 -4.15 -24.24 -10.21
N GLN A 303 -4.52 -22.96 -10.39
CA GLN A 303 -5.91 -22.56 -10.64
C GLN A 303 -6.46 -23.20 -11.93
N GLN A 304 -5.65 -23.22 -13.00
CA GLN A 304 -6.08 -23.73 -14.31
C GLN A 304 -6.11 -25.26 -14.40
N ASN A 305 -5.21 -25.95 -13.69
CA ASN A 305 -5.00 -27.40 -13.84
C ASN A 305 -5.48 -28.21 -12.63
N GLY A 306 -5.88 -27.56 -11.53
CA GLY A 306 -6.25 -28.20 -10.27
C GLY A 306 -5.09 -28.85 -9.51
N GLN A 307 -3.84 -28.69 -9.99
CA GLN A 307 -2.63 -29.29 -9.40
C GLN A 307 -1.42 -28.38 -9.59
N LEU A 308 -0.39 -28.55 -8.73
CA LEU A 308 0.87 -27.82 -8.83
C LEU A 308 1.71 -28.32 -10.02
N ALA A 309 2.37 -27.39 -10.73
CA ALA A 309 3.40 -27.77 -11.69
C ALA A 309 4.58 -28.39 -10.96
N LYS A 310 5.12 -29.49 -11.51
CA LYS A 310 6.25 -30.23 -10.91
C LYS A 310 7.62 -29.69 -11.31
N LYS A 311 7.68 -28.85 -12.35
CA LYS A 311 8.90 -28.28 -12.92
C LYS A 311 8.63 -26.86 -13.39
N ILE A 312 9.63 -25.98 -13.26
CA ILE A 312 9.55 -24.58 -13.72
C ILE A 312 9.24 -24.52 -15.22
N THR A 313 9.73 -25.45 -16.02
CA THR A 313 9.49 -25.51 -17.48
C THR A 313 8.03 -25.75 -17.88
N MET A 314 7.15 -26.08 -16.93
CA MET A 314 5.71 -26.22 -17.16
C MET A 314 4.96 -24.90 -16.94
N LEU A 315 5.65 -23.89 -16.42
CA LEU A 315 5.10 -22.56 -16.13
C LEU A 315 5.28 -21.65 -17.34
N ASN A 316 4.24 -20.88 -17.62
CA ASN A 316 4.33 -19.80 -18.61
C ASN A 316 4.99 -18.58 -17.95
N LEU A 317 6.28 -18.38 -18.19
CA LEU A 317 7.07 -17.30 -17.60
C LEU A 317 7.38 -16.21 -18.64
N PRO A 318 7.55 -14.95 -18.22
CA PRO A 318 8.10 -13.89 -19.07
C PRO A 318 9.45 -14.27 -19.69
N ASN A 319 9.72 -13.80 -20.92
CA ASN A 319 10.94 -14.14 -21.67
C ASN A 319 12.25 -13.73 -20.96
N ASN A 320 12.19 -12.73 -20.08
CA ASN A 320 13.31 -12.21 -19.31
C ASN A 320 13.53 -12.96 -17.98
N THR A 321 12.66 -13.89 -17.60
CA THR A 321 12.82 -14.72 -16.40
C THR A 321 13.83 -15.83 -16.66
N ARG A 322 14.96 -15.81 -15.93
CA ARG A 322 16.02 -16.82 -16.08
C ARG A 322 15.71 -18.06 -15.24
N ALA A 323 14.80 -18.92 -15.72
CA ALA A 323 14.31 -20.08 -15.00
C ALA A 323 15.42 -21.00 -14.44
N GLU A 324 16.57 -21.09 -15.10
CA GLU A 324 17.73 -21.88 -14.67
C GLU A 324 18.40 -21.39 -13.37
N ASP A 325 18.17 -20.13 -13.00
CA ASP A 325 18.69 -19.51 -11.77
C ASP A 325 17.81 -19.82 -10.54
N PHE A 326 16.74 -20.60 -10.71
CA PHE A 326 15.74 -20.90 -9.70
C PHE A 326 15.45 -22.38 -9.56
N LYS A 327 15.09 -22.79 -8.35
CA LYS A 327 14.68 -24.16 -8.03
C LYS A 327 13.25 -24.15 -7.48
N LEU A 328 12.35 -24.87 -8.15
CA LEU A 328 11.01 -25.16 -7.67
C LEU A 328 11.00 -26.53 -6.99
N THR A 329 10.64 -26.56 -5.72
CA THR A 329 10.49 -27.80 -4.93
C THR A 329 9.03 -27.98 -4.58
N ILE A 330 8.46 -29.16 -4.88
CA ILE A 330 7.05 -29.50 -4.57
C ILE A 330 7.02 -30.58 -3.49
N ASN A 331 6.20 -30.38 -2.45
CA ASN A 331 5.92 -31.38 -1.43
C ASN A 331 4.42 -31.46 -1.15
N GLY A 332 3.75 -32.44 -1.73
CA GLY A 332 2.29 -32.57 -1.65
C GLY A 332 1.58 -31.35 -2.26
N LYS A 333 0.91 -30.56 -1.42
CA LYS A 333 0.23 -29.30 -1.81
C LYS A 333 1.08 -28.04 -1.58
N HIS A 334 2.31 -28.19 -1.11
CA HIS A 334 3.22 -27.11 -0.78
C HIS A 334 4.28 -26.92 -1.86
N PHE A 335 4.79 -25.70 -2.02
CA PHE A 335 5.88 -25.43 -2.93
C PHE A 335 6.81 -24.33 -2.41
N ILE A 336 8.09 -24.45 -2.73
CA ILE A 336 9.09 -23.43 -2.44
C ILE A 336 9.84 -23.12 -3.73
N ILE A 337 10.01 -21.83 -4.00
CA ILE A 337 10.87 -21.32 -5.06
C ILE A 337 12.11 -20.74 -4.38
N GLU A 338 13.28 -21.20 -4.79
CA GLU A 338 14.55 -20.78 -4.21
C GLU A 338 15.47 -20.23 -5.30
N SER A 339 16.21 -19.17 -4.96
CA SER A 339 17.35 -18.69 -5.74
C SER A 339 18.58 -18.67 -4.87
N SER A 340 19.69 -19.21 -5.37
CA SER A 340 20.99 -19.21 -4.70
C SER A 340 22.01 -18.45 -5.54
N SER A 341 22.65 -17.45 -4.94
CA SER A 341 23.70 -16.65 -5.56
C SER A 341 24.86 -16.46 -4.60
N LYS A 342 26.10 -16.51 -5.11
CA LYS A 342 27.29 -16.15 -4.30
C LYS A 342 27.22 -14.72 -3.78
N GLN A 343 26.58 -13.82 -4.51
CA GLN A 343 26.51 -12.40 -4.17
C GLN A 343 25.38 -12.07 -3.19
N PHE A 344 24.24 -12.77 -3.30
CA PHE A 344 23.01 -12.43 -2.57
C PHE A 344 22.54 -13.50 -1.59
N GLY A 345 23.32 -14.57 -1.43
CA GLY A 345 22.95 -15.71 -0.60
C GLY A 345 21.74 -16.47 -1.17
N VAL A 346 20.88 -16.94 -0.28
CA VAL A 346 19.68 -17.71 -0.63
C VAL A 346 18.44 -16.86 -0.38
N MET A 347 17.56 -16.79 -1.38
CA MET A 347 16.25 -16.14 -1.30
C MET A 347 15.16 -17.15 -1.63
N ARG A 348 14.06 -17.12 -0.87
CA ARG A 348 12.96 -18.09 -1.00
C ARG A 348 11.61 -17.40 -0.97
N VAL A 349 10.66 -17.96 -1.72
CA VAL A 349 9.22 -17.67 -1.60
C VAL A 349 8.48 -19.00 -1.50
N ASN A 350 7.64 -19.18 -0.48
CA ASN A 350 6.82 -20.38 -0.30
C ASN A 350 5.42 -20.23 -0.91
N GLU A 351 4.57 -21.24 -0.76
CA GLU A 351 3.21 -21.25 -1.29
C GLU A 351 2.27 -20.18 -0.69
N ASP A 352 2.60 -19.62 0.46
CA ASP A 352 1.85 -18.56 1.12
C ASP A 352 2.42 -17.17 0.81
N GLY A 353 3.42 -17.09 -0.07
CA GLY A 353 4.10 -15.83 -0.39
C GLY A 353 5.00 -15.33 0.75
N LEU A 354 5.40 -16.17 1.70
CA LEU A 354 6.41 -15.79 2.68
C LEU A 354 7.77 -15.64 1.99
N TYR A 355 8.34 -14.44 2.01
CA TYR A 355 9.69 -14.18 1.54
C TYR A 355 10.71 -14.38 2.66
N GLN A 356 11.78 -15.10 2.38
CA GLN A 356 12.86 -15.31 3.33
C GLN A 356 14.21 -15.17 2.64
N GLU A 357 15.17 -14.56 3.33
CA GLU A 357 16.55 -14.48 2.87
C GLU A 357 17.54 -14.92 3.93
N SER A 358 18.65 -15.50 3.49
CA SER A 358 19.78 -15.84 4.34
C SER A 358 21.07 -15.50 3.60
N ASN A 359 21.91 -14.66 4.22
CA ASN A 359 23.23 -14.36 3.70
C ASN A 359 24.12 -15.60 3.80
N LEU A 360 24.98 -15.83 2.82
CA LEU A 360 26.08 -16.77 2.98
C LEU A 360 27.02 -16.19 4.03
N GLN A 361 27.28 -16.94 5.11
CA GLN A 361 28.26 -16.59 6.13
C GLN A 361 29.67 -16.46 5.55
#